data_AF-A0A8J7NA83-F1
#
_entry.id   AF-A0A8J7NA83-F1
#
_cell.length_a   1.000
_cell.length_b   1.000
_cell.length_c   1.000
_cell.angle_alpha   90.00
_cell.angle_beta   90.00
_cell.angle_gamma   90.00
#
_symmetry.space_group_name_H-M   'P 1'
#
loop_
_entity.id
_entity.type
_entity.pdbx_description
1 polymer ?
#
loop_
_entity_poly.entity_id
_entity_poly.type
_entity_poly.pdbx_seq_one_letter_code
_entity_poly.pdbx_strand_id
1 'polypeptide(L)'
;WRNLMVAIPVLLLLAANLAFHVGAMSGHGMDVGLRLGLAVLIFLITLIGGRIIPSFTRNWLSRQAAPQMPAPFGRFDGLCLIAGAVALANWVWQPHAITTALFLALAAALHAVRMSRWRGLSTWRSPLLLMLHIAYGFIPFGLAATAAAALDLAEPAMGLHLFGIGAVGGMTLAVMMRATRGHTGRSLEAGPFLTAAFVLIAAAALVRAMLPGLWIAGIDGITLSAGLWSLGFAFFTTSIAPWLVMPSVERRQPNRAAQA
;
A
#
# COMPACT_ATOMS: atom_id res chain seq x y z
N TRP A 1 -23.70 12.73 9.73
CA TRP A 1 -23.30 11.59 10.59
C TRP A 1 -22.83 10.34 9.84
N ARG A 2 -23.23 10.07 8.58
CA ARG A 2 -22.81 8.85 7.82
C ARG A 2 -21.29 8.73 7.54
N ASN A 3 -20.54 9.83 7.68
CA ASN A 3 -19.08 9.84 7.49
C ASN A 3 -18.28 9.63 8.80
N LEU A 4 -18.93 9.44 9.96
CA LEU A 4 -18.21 9.18 11.23
C LEU A 4 -17.33 7.92 11.18
N MET A 5 -17.62 6.98 10.28
CA MET A 5 -16.78 5.79 10.10
C MET A 5 -15.33 6.15 9.73
N VAL A 6 -15.08 7.32 9.14
CA VAL A 6 -13.73 7.84 8.86
C VAL A 6 -13.05 8.38 10.12
N ALA A 7 -13.81 8.79 11.14
CA ALA A 7 -13.25 9.27 12.39
C ALA A 7 -12.54 8.15 13.18
N ILE A 8 -13.02 6.91 13.08
CA ILE A 8 -12.44 5.74 13.78
C ILE A 8 -10.94 5.58 13.49
N PRO A 9 -10.49 5.42 12.23
CA PRO A 9 -9.06 5.30 11.96
C PRO A 9 -8.25 6.55 12.30
N VAL A 10 -8.82 7.75 12.15
CA VAL A 10 -8.14 8.99 12.54
C VAL A 10 -7.90 9.03 14.04
N LEU A 11 -8.88 8.64 14.84
CA LEU A 11 -8.76 8.53 16.29
C LEU A 11 -7.76 7.44 16.71
N LEU A 12 -7.71 6.31 15.99
CA LEU A 12 -6.69 5.29 16.23
C LEU A 12 -5.28 5.76 15.89
N LEU A 13 -5.10 6.54 14.82
CA LEU A 13 -3.82 7.18 14.50
C LEU A 13 -3.44 8.23 15.54
N LEU A 14 -4.40 9.01 16.04
CA LEU A 14 -4.18 9.94 17.14
C LEU A 14 -3.74 9.19 18.41
N ALA A 15 -4.39 8.07 18.74
CA ALA A 15 -4.02 7.24 19.88
C ALA A 15 -2.61 6.65 19.71
N ALA A 16 -2.25 6.18 18.52
CA ALA A 16 -0.89 5.72 18.19
C ALA A 16 0.15 6.82 18.37
N ASN A 17 -0.17 8.03 17.87
CA ASN A 17 0.70 9.19 18.01
C ASN A 17 0.88 9.60 19.48
N LEU A 18 -0.20 9.59 20.27
CA LEU A 18 -0.14 9.89 21.70
C LEU A 18 0.68 8.83 22.44
N ALA A 19 0.47 7.54 22.16
CA ALA A 19 1.24 6.45 22.73
C ALA A 19 2.74 6.57 22.41
N PHE A 20 3.09 6.99 21.19
CA PHE A 20 4.48 7.28 20.81
C PHE A 20 5.08 8.41 21.67
N HIS A 21 4.38 9.55 21.79
CA HIS A 21 4.89 10.69 22.55
C HIS A 21 4.98 10.39 24.06
N VAL A 22 4.00 9.68 24.62
CA VAL A 22 4.06 9.19 26.02
C VAL A 22 5.25 8.25 26.21
N GLY A 23 5.47 7.33 25.26
CA GLY A 23 6.63 6.45 25.29
C GLY A 23 7.96 7.20 25.22
N ALA A 24 8.03 8.24 24.39
CA ALA A 24 9.21 9.09 24.25
C ALA A 24 9.51 9.88 25.55
N MET A 25 8.48 10.41 26.21
CA MET A 25 8.63 11.13 27.49
C MET A 25 8.99 10.21 28.66
N SER A 26 8.53 8.95 28.64
CA SER A 26 8.79 7.96 29.70
C SER A 26 10.06 7.12 29.47
N GLY A 27 10.71 7.28 28.32
CA GLY A 27 11.92 6.54 27.93
C GLY A 27 11.68 5.07 27.54
N HIS A 28 10.43 4.59 27.55
CA HIS A 28 10.07 3.20 27.25
C HIS A 28 8.76 3.13 26.45
N GLY A 29 8.59 2.11 25.61
CA GLY A 29 7.31 1.86 24.93
C GLY A 29 7.04 2.66 23.65
N MET A 30 8.02 3.41 23.14
CA MET A 30 7.94 4.12 21.85
C MET A 30 7.53 3.17 20.70
N ASP A 31 8.06 1.95 20.71
CA ASP A 31 7.82 0.96 19.66
C ASP A 31 6.36 0.52 19.57
N VAL A 32 5.61 0.55 20.69
CA VAL A 32 4.18 0.22 20.69
C VAL A 32 3.40 1.24 19.88
N GLY A 33 3.70 2.54 20.06
CA GLY A 33 3.08 3.62 19.29
C GLY A 33 3.40 3.50 17.79
N LEU A 34 4.65 3.21 17.44
CA LEU A 34 5.07 2.98 16.05
C LEU A 34 4.36 1.80 15.40
N ARG A 35 4.35 0.63 16.08
CA ARG A 35 3.67 -0.57 15.60
C ARG A 35 2.16 -0.34 15.46
N LEU A 36 1.54 0.34 16.41
CA LEU A 36 0.10 0.64 16.38
C LEU A 36 -0.25 1.53 15.19
N GLY A 37 0.51 2.60 14.96
CA GLY A 37 0.31 3.48 13.81
C GLY A 37 0.42 2.73 12.48
N LEU A 38 1.45 1.92 12.34
CA LEU A 38 1.66 1.11 11.13
C LEU A 38 0.57 0.05 10.95
N ALA A 39 0.18 -0.64 12.03
CA ALA A 39 -0.91 -1.62 12.02
C ALA A 39 -2.24 -0.99 11.53
N VAL A 40 -2.58 0.21 12.00
CA VAL A 40 -3.77 0.93 11.57
C VAL A 40 -3.72 1.26 10.07
N LEU A 41 -2.58 1.75 9.58
CA LEU A 41 -2.40 2.06 8.16
C LEU A 41 -2.50 0.81 7.27
N ILE A 42 -1.83 -0.28 7.66
CA ILE A 42 -1.90 -1.56 6.92
C ILE A 42 -3.32 -2.11 6.94
N PHE A 43 -4.00 -2.07 8.09
CA PHE A 43 -5.39 -2.51 8.19
C PHE A 43 -6.30 -1.67 7.28
N LEU A 44 -6.13 -0.34 7.25
CA LEU A 44 -6.88 0.52 6.34
C LEU A 44 -6.64 0.19 4.87
N ILE A 45 -5.39 -0.04 4.47
CA ILE A 45 -5.07 -0.43 3.09
C ILE A 45 -5.71 -1.78 2.76
N THR A 46 -5.70 -2.75 3.68
CA THR A 46 -6.35 -4.05 3.42
C THR A 46 -7.87 -3.97 3.34
N LEU A 47 -8.49 -3.10 4.14
CA LEU A 47 -9.93 -2.88 4.18
C LEU A 47 -10.42 -2.13 2.93
N ILE A 48 -9.82 -0.98 2.64
CA ILE A 48 -10.23 -0.09 1.54
C ILE A 48 -9.70 -0.63 0.21
N GLY A 49 -8.41 -0.96 0.14
CA GLY A 49 -7.77 -1.47 -1.06
C GLY A 49 -8.41 -2.76 -1.55
N GLY A 50 -8.80 -3.66 -0.64
CA GLY A 50 -9.46 -4.91 -1.03
C GLY A 50 -10.90 -4.77 -1.53
N ARG A 51 -11.46 -3.56 -1.57
CA ARG A 51 -12.69 -3.24 -2.32
C ARG A 51 -12.39 -2.46 -3.59
N ILE A 52 -11.53 -1.44 -3.48
CA ILE A 52 -11.23 -0.52 -4.57
C ILE A 52 -10.44 -1.20 -5.69
N ILE A 53 -9.39 -1.95 -5.35
CA ILE A 53 -8.51 -2.62 -6.31
C ILE A 53 -9.31 -3.60 -7.19
N PRO A 54 -10.02 -4.62 -6.65
CA PRO A 54 -10.78 -5.54 -7.49
C PRO A 54 -11.92 -4.86 -8.26
N SER A 55 -12.50 -3.78 -7.74
CA SER A 55 -13.51 -3.00 -8.48
C SER A 55 -12.91 -2.28 -9.68
N PHE A 56 -11.75 -1.64 -9.52
CA PHE A 56 -11.05 -1.01 -10.64
C PHE A 56 -10.58 -2.04 -11.66
N THR A 57 -10.12 -3.20 -11.20
CA THR A 57 -9.74 -4.31 -12.07
C THR A 57 -10.91 -4.84 -12.86
N ARG A 58 -12.07 -5.05 -12.22
CA ARG A 58 -13.31 -5.46 -12.91
C ARG A 58 -13.72 -4.45 -13.97
N ASN A 59 -13.73 -3.16 -13.64
CA ASN A 59 -14.13 -2.10 -14.58
C ASN A 59 -13.19 -2.04 -15.80
N TRP A 60 -11.89 -2.22 -15.60
CA TRP A 60 -10.91 -2.20 -16.67
C TRP A 60 -10.96 -3.47 -17.55
N LEU A 61 -11.14 -4.65 -16.94
CA LEU A 61 -11.27 -5.93 -17.66
C LEU A 61 -12.57 -6.02 -18.45
N SER A 62 -13.68 -5.49 -17.90
CA SER A 62 -14.97 -5.41 -18.60
C SER A 62 -14.87 -4.56 -19.87
N ARG A 63 -14.16 -3.42 -19.83
CA ARG A 63 -13.92 -2.58 -21.02
C ARG A 63 -13.08 -3.26 -22.11
N GLN A 64 -12.30 -4.27 -21.76
CA GLN A 64 -11.52 -5.08 -22.70
C GLN A 64 -12.19 -6.38 -23.09
N ALA A 65 -13.44 -6.60 -22.67
CA ALA A 65 -14.16 -7.86 -22.91
C ALA A 65 -13.34 -9.10 -22.46
N ALA A 66 -12.61 -8.98 -21.34
CA ALA A 66 -11.84 -10.11 -20.82
C ALA A 66 -12.76 -11.27 -20.41
N PRO A 67 -12.36 -12.53 -20.62
CA PRO A 67 -13.24 -13.69 -20.41
C PRO A 67 -13.54 -13.98 -18.94
N GLN A 68 -12.75 -13.44 -18.01
CA GLN A 68 -12.85 -13.76 -16.59
C GLN A 68 -12.68 -12.50 -15.75
N MET A 69 -13.48 -12.39 -14.70
CA MET A 69 -13.54 -11.22 -13.83
C MET A 69 -12.94 -11.50 -12.45
N PRO A 70 -12.48 -10.47 -11.72
CA PRO A 70 -12.09 -10.59 -10.32
C PRO A 70 -13.24 -11.14 -9.48
N ALA A 71 -12.94 -11.92 -8.44
CA ALA A 71 -13.96 -12.36 -7.50
C ALA A 71 -14.62 -11.16 -6.80
N PRO A 72 -15.94 -11.17 -6.56
CA PRO A 72 -16.58 -10.15 -5.73
C PRO A 72 -16.13 -10.29 -4.27
N PHE A 73 -16.23 -9.17 -3.54
CA PHE A 73 -15.97 -9.17 -2.11
C PHE A 73 -16.95 -10.12 -1.40
N GLY A 74 -16.44 -11.03 -0.57
CA GLY A 74 -17.28 -12.04 0.08
C GLY A 74 -16.76 -12.46 1.45
N ARG A 75 -17.26 -13.61 1.94
CA ARG A 75 -16.93 -14.14 3.28
C ARG A 75 -15.43 -14.35 3.48
N PHE A 76 -14.72 -14.82 2.45
CA PHE A 76 -13.27 -14.99 2.49
C PHE A 76 -12.54 -13.66 2.73
N ASP A 77 -12.98 -12.57 2.09
CA ASP A 77 -12.40 -11.24 2.32
C ASP A 77 -12.61 -10.78 3.77
N GLY A 78 -13.77 -11.08 4.36
CA GLY A 78 -14.03 -10.86 5.79
C GLY A 78 -13.08 -11.65 6.69
N LEU A 79 -12.85 -12.94 6.38
CA LEU A 79 -11.88 -13.77 7.09
C LEU A 79 -10.46 -13.19 7.01
N CYS A 80 -10.01 -12.76 5.84
CA CYS A 80 -8.70 -12.13 5.70
C CYS A 80 -8.57 -10.87 6.57
N LEU A 81 -9.61 -10.02 6.61
CA LEU A 81 -9.61 -8.81 7.42
C LEU A 81 -9.56 -9.11 8.92
N ILE A 82 -10.34 -10.09 9.40
CA ILE A 82 -10.31 -10.51 10.80
C ILE A 82 -8.94 -11.08 11.15
N ALA A 83 -8.41 -11.99 10.32
CA ALA A 83 -7.10 -12.58 10.54
C ALA A 83 -5.99 -11.51 10.57
N GLY A 84 -6.02 -10.57 9.62
CA GLY A 84 -5.09 -9.43 9.59
C GLY A 84 -5.21 -8.53 10.82
N ALA A 85 -6.43 -8.21 11.27
CA ALA A 85 -6.65 -7.40 12.47
C ALA A 85 -6.11 -8.08 13.73
N VAL A 86 -6.41 -9.38 13.92
CA VAL A 86 -5.91 -10.17 15.05
C VAL A 86 -4.39 -10.26 15.03
N ALA A 87 -3.80 -10.57 13.87
CA ALA A 87 -2.36 -10.68 13.72
C ALA A 87 -1.63 -9.35 14.02
N LEU A 88 -2.12 -8.24 13.46
CA LEU A 88 -1.53 -6.91 13.69
C LEU A 88 -1.72 -6.46 15.15
N ALA A 89 -2.89 -6.71 15.76
CA ALA A 89 -3.11 -6.40 17.17
C ALA A 89 -2.17 -7.20 18.08
N ASN A 90 -1.99 -8.51 17.80
CA ASN A 90 -1.05 -9.34 18.56
C ASN A 90 0.39 -8.85 18.41
N TRP A 91 0.79 -8.47 17.19
CA TRP A 91 2.13 -7.94 16.91
C TRP A 91 2.44 -6.63 17.63
N VAL A 92 1.46 -5.74 17.81
CA VAL A 92 1.65 -4.47 18.53
C VAL A 92 2.13 -4.70 19.96
N TRP A 93 1.52 -5.66 20.66
CA TRP A 93 1.76 -5.94 22.08
C TRP A 93 2.82 -7.02 22.34
N GLN A 94 2.88 -8.04 21.48
CA GLN A 94 3.76 -9.20 21.64
C GLN A 94 4.58 -9.47 20.38
N PRO A 95 5.47 -8.55 19.96
CA PRO A 95 6.16 -8.63 18.67
C PRO A 95 7.07 -9.85 18.51
N HIS A 96 7.53 -10.45 19.62
CA HIS A 96 8.45 -11.60 19.65
C HIS A 96 7.78 -12.93 20.05
N ALA A 97 6.45 -12.96 20.18
CA ALA A 97 5.75 -14.18 20.58
C ALA A 97 5.58 -15.14 19.39
N ILE A 98 5.68 -16.46 19.65
CA ILE A 98 5.39 -17.48 18.64
C ILE A 98 3.96 -17.38 18.10
N THR A 99 3.00 -16.96 18.95
CA THR A 99 1.61 -16.71 18.54
C THR A 99 1.52 -15.59 17.50
N THR A 100 2.34 -14.54 17.64
CA THR A 100 2.46 -13.45 16.65
C THR A 100 2.98 -13.98 15.33
N ALA A 101 4.04 -14.79 15.34
CA ALA A 101 4.57 -15.40 14.14
C ALA A 101 3.50 -16.23 13.39
N LEU A 102 2.77 -17.08 14.11
CA LEU A 102 1.71 -17.92 13.54
C LEU A 102 0.56 -17.09 12.95
N PHE A 103 0.06 -16.09 13.67
CA PHE A 103 -1.03 -15.25 13.17
C PHE A 103 -0.60 -14.40 11.97
N LEU A 104 0.62 -13.83 11.99
CA LEU A 104 1.14 -13.07 10.86
C LEU A 104 1.39 -13.94 9.64
N ALA A 105 1.93 -15.16 9.81
CA ALA A 105 2.13 -16.10 8.71
C ALA A 105 0.81 -16.53 8.07
N LEU A 106 -0.21 -16.83 8.89
CA LEU A 106 -1.55 -17.14 8.41
C LEU A 106 -2.17 -15.93 7.67
N ALA A 107 -2.06 -14.73 8.24
CA ALA A 107 -2.54 -13.51 7.60
C ALA A 107 -1.83 -13.26 6.26
N ALA A 108 -0.51 -13.45 6.19
CA ALA A 108 0.27 -13.32 4.95
C ALA A 108 -0.25 -14.26 3.86
N ALA A 109 -0.45 -15.54 4.18
CA ALA A 109 -0.99 -16.52 3.24
C ALA A 109 -2.41 -16.15 2.78
N LEU A 110 -3.29 -15.78 3.71
CA LEU A 110 -4.66 -15.36 3.41
C LEU A 110 -4.69 -14.13 2.50
N HIS A 111 -3.86 -13.12 2.77
CA HIS A 111 -3.78 -11.90 1.96
C HIS A 111 -3.17 -12.15 0.57
N ALA A 112 -2.22 -13.08 0.44
CA ALA A 112 -1.68 -13.50 -0.85
C ALA A 112 -2.75 -14.21 -1.70
N VAL A 113 -3.49 -15.15 -1.11
CA VAL A 113 -4.62 -15.83 -1.77
C VAL A 113 -5.73 -14.82 -2.11
N ARG A 114 -6.01 -13.85 -1.22
CA ARG A 114 -6.98 -12.80 -1.49
C ARG A 114 -6.60 -11.97 -2.71
N MET A 115 -5.33 -11.60 -2.83
CA MET A 115 -4.81 -10.82 -3.94
C MET A 115 -4.84 -11.58 -5.27
N SER A 116 -4.57 -12.89 -5.27
CA SER A 116 -4.60 -13.70 -6.50
C SER A 116 -6.01 -13.76 -7.13
N ARG A 117 -7.06 -13.70 -6.30
CA ARG A 117 -8.47 -13.62 -6.73
C ARG A 117 -8.81 -12.32 -7.48
N TRP A 118 -7.95 -11.31 -7.43
CA TRP A 118 -8.19 -10.00 -8.05
C TRP A 118 -7.68 -9.88 -9.48
N ARG A 119 -6.94 -10.88 -9.98
CA ARG A 119 -6.40 -10.92 -11.34
C ARG A 119 -5.47 -9.75 -11.70
N GLY A 120 -4.67 -9.27 -10.75
CA GLY A 120 -3.78 -8.12 -10.97
C GLY A 120 -2.82 -8.27 -12.14
N LEU A 121 -2.33 -9.48 -12.42
CA LEU A 121 -1.45 -9.74 -13.56
C LEU A 121 -2.12 -9.46 -14.92
N SER A 122 -3.45 -9.61 -15.00
CA SER A 122 -4.18 -9.28 -16.23
C SER A 122 -4.16 -7.78 -16.54
N THR A 123 -3.79 -6.92 -15.58
CA THR A 123 -3.80 -5.45 -15.73
C THR A 123 -2.45 -4.87 -16.13
N TRP A 124 -1.49 -5.68 -16.58
CA TRP A 124 -0.13 -5.21 -16.89
C TRP A 124 -0.09 -4.09 -17.96
N ARG A 125 -1.08 -4.07 -18.88
CA ARG A 125 -1.25 -3.01 -19.88
C ARG A 125 -1.80 -1.70 -19.31
N SER A 126 -2.19 -1.67 -18.03
CA SER A 126 -2.60 -0.48 -17.29
C SER A 126 -1.64 -0.27 -16.11
N PRO A 127 -0.52 0.45 -16.29
CA PRO A 127 0.48 0.64 -15.24
C PRO A 127 -0.13 1.20 -13.95
N LEU A 128 -0.99 2.22 -14.01
CA LEU A 128 -1.65 2.79 -12.83
C LEU A 128 -2.44 1.75 -12.00
N LEU A 129 -3.03 0.77 -12.67
CA LEU A 129 -3.78 -0.29 -12.00
C LEU A 129 -2.85 -1.40 -11.50
N LEU A 130 -1.81 -1.75 -12.25
CA LEU A 130 -0.77 -2.68 -11.82
C LEU A 130 -0.05 -2.19 -10.55
N MET A 131 0.26 -0.88 -10.48
CA MET A 131 0.88 -0.23 -9.32
C MET A 131 0.09 -0.48 -8.03
N LEU A 132 -1.25 -0.42 -8.08
CA LEU A 132 -2.10 -0.69 -6.92
C LEU A 132 -1.96 -2.15 -6.44
N HIS A 133 -1.83 -3.10 -7.36
CA HIS A 133 -1.61 -4.50 -7.01
C HIS A 133 -0.21 -4.72 -6.45
N ILE A 134 0.82 -4.13 -7.05
CA ILE A 134 2.19 -4.21 -6.54
C ILE A 134 2.27 -3.64 -5.13
N ALA A 135 1.73 -2.43 -4.91
CA ALA A 135 1.67 -1.80 -3.59
C ALA A 135 0.93 -2.67 -2.56
N TYR A 136 -0.21 -3.26 -2.94
CA TYR A 136 -0.90 -4.20 -2.05
C TYR A 136 -0.06 -5.46 -1.76
N GLY A 137 0.69 -5.95 -2.74
CA GLY A 137 1.55 -7.13 -2.61
C GLY A 137 2.62 -7.00 -1.52
N PHE A 138 3.07 -5.78 -1.22
CA PHE A 138 3.96 -5.53 -0.09
C PHE A 138 3.33 -5.85 1.28
N ILE A 139 1.99 -5.95 1.40
CA ILE A 139 1.34 -6.32 2.66
C ILE A 139 1.58 -7.78 3.03
N PRO A 140 1.26 -8.80 2.21
CA PRO A 140 1.58 -10.19 2.55
C PRO A 140 3.09 -10.40 2.69
N PHE A 141 3.94 -9.72 1.92
CA PHE A 141 5.39 -9.79 2.13
C PHE A 141 5.83 -9.17 3.46
N GLY A 142 5.28 -8.01 3.84
CA GLY A 142 5.55 -7.39 5.14
C GLY A 142 5.08 -8.27 6.30
N LEU A 143 3.88 -8.85 6.21
CA LEU A 143 3.35 -9.78 7.21
C LEU A 143 4.26 -11.01 7.36
N ALA A 144 4.72 -11.60 6.25
CA ALA A 144 5.63 -12.74 6.28
C ALA A 144 7.01 -12.37 6.86
N ALA A 145 7.57 -11.22 6.49
CA ALA A 145 8.83 -10.73 7.03
C ALA A 145 8.73 -10.44 8.54
N THR A 146 7.62 -9.85 8.99
CA THR A 146 7.37 -9.62 10.42
C THR A 146 7.13 -10.93 11.18
N ALA A 147 6.52 -11.94 10.54
CA ALA A 147 6.41 -13.28 11.13
C ALA A 147 7.79 -13.94 11.30
N ALA A 148 8.66 -13.82 10.29
CA ALA A 148 10.03 -14.31 10.37
C ALA A 148 10.84 -13.57 11.45
N ALA A 149 10.67 -12.26 11.58
CA ALA A 149 11.30 -11.47 12.64
C ALA A 149 10.82 -11.85 14.05
N ALA A 150 9.56 -12.25 14.21
CA ALA A 150 9.05 -12.77 15.49
C ALA A 150 9.66 -14.13 15.88
N LEU A 151 10.34 -14.80 14.96
CA LEU A 151 11.08 -16.06 15.16
C LEU A 151 12.61 -15.84 15.09
N ASP A 152 13.07 -14.59 15.10
CA ASP A 152 14.48 -14.22 14.95
C ASP A 152 15.14 -14.74 13.63
N LEU A 153 14.32 -15.01 12.61
CA LEU A 153 14.76 -15.45 11.27
C LEU A 153 15.01 -14.29 10.30
N ALA A 154 14.60 -13.08 10.66
CA ALA A 154 14.78 -11.87 9.86
C ALA A 154 14.89 -10.64 10.77
N GLU A 155 15.55 -9.59 10.27
CA GLU A 155 15.61 -8.32 10.98
C GLU A 155 14.22 -7.67 11.10
N PRO A 156 13.80 -7.17 12.28
CA PRO A 156 12.50 -6.50 12.46
C PRO A 156 12.27 -5.35 11.47
N ALA A 157 13.34 -4.64 11.11
CA ALA A 157 13.31 -3.55 10.14
C ALA A 157 12.79 -3.97 8.75
N MET A 158 13.01 -5.23 8.34
CA MET A 158 12.58 -5.74 7.04
C MET A 158 11.05 -5.62 6.87
N GLY A 159 10.28 -6.11 7.84
CA GLY A 159 8.82 -6.01 7.82
C GLY A 159 8.33 -4.57 7.90
N LEU A 160 8.97 -3.73 8.74
CA LEU A 160 8.63 -2.31 8.88
C LEU A 160 8.79 -1.55 7.55
N HIS A 161 9.85 -1.81 6.77
CA HIS A 161 10.09 -1.10 5.51
C HIS A 161 9.23 -1.63 4.35
N LEU A 162 8.91 -2.93 4.33
CA LEU A 162 7.93 -3.46 3.39
C LEU A 162 6.54 -2.84 3.63
N PHE A 163 6.14 -2.68 4.89
CA PHE A 163 4.91 -1.98 5.25
C PHE A 163 4.97 -0.48 4.96
N GLY A 164 5.98 0.23 5.47
CA GLY A 164 6.06 1.68 5.40
C GLY A 164 6.32 2.20 3.98
N ILE A 165 7.37 1.70 3.31
CA ILE A 165 7.77 2.17 1.99
C ILE A 165 6.88 1.51 0.92
N GLY A 166 6.83 0.18 0.93
CA GLY A 166 6.17 -0.61 -0.11
C GLY A 166 4.65 -0.48 -0.08
N ALA A 167 4.02 -0.79 1.05
CA ALA A 167 2.57 -0.76 1.17
C ALA A 167 2.03 0.66 1.37
N VAL A 168 2.44 1.38 2.40
CA VAL A 168 1.90 2.73 2.72
C VAL A 168 2.35 3.75 1.68
N GLY A 169 3.64 3.89 1.45
CA GLY A 169 4.20 4.82 0.45
C GLY A 169 3.72 4.47 -0.97
N GLY A 170 3.90 3.22 -1.40
CA GLY A 170 3.48 2.75 -2.71
C GLY A 170 1.97 2.88 -2.97
N MET A 171 1.12 2.51 -2.01
CA MET A 171 -0.34 2.62 -2.17
C MET A 171 -0.77 4.09 -2.26
N THR A 172 -0.23 4.93 -1.38
CA THR A 172 -0.54 6.37 -1.38
C THR A 172 -0.17 6.99 -2.71
N LEU A 173 1.04 6.72 -3.20
CA LEU A 173 1.53 7.22 -4.49
C LEU A 173 0.64 6.75 -5.65
N ALA A 174 0.34 5.45 -5.74
CA ALA A 174 -0.48 4.88 -6.81
C ALA A 174 -1.91 5.45 -6.81
N VAL A 175 -2.51 5.63 -5.63
CA VAL A 175 -3.83 6.25 -5.47
C VAL A 175 -3.79 7.72 -5.88
N MET A 176 -2.80 8.49 -5.43
CA MET A 176 -2.65 9.90 -5.81
C MET A 176 -2.49 10.06 -7.32
N MET A 177 -1.62 9.27 -7.96
CA MET A 177 -1.45 9.29 -9.43
C MET A 177 -2.78 9.08 -10.16
N ARG A 178 -3.51 8.04 -9.77
CA ARG A 178 -4.78 7.70 -10.42
C ARG A 178 -5.89 8.71 -10.12
N ALA A 179 -6.00 9.15 -8.86
CA ALA A 179 -7.02 10.10 -8.42
C ALA A 179 -6.82 11.46 -9.08
N THR A 180 -5.59 12.00 -9.10
CA THR A 180 -5.32 13.29 -9.71
C THR A 180 -5.65 13.28 -11.20
N ARG A 181 -5.28 12.23 -11.94
CA ARG A 181 -5.66 12.14 -13.37
C ARG A 181 -7.18 12.05 -13.56
N GLY A 182 -7.85 11.22 -12.76
CA GLY A 182 -9.31 11.07 -12.84
C GLY A 182 -10.09 12.33 -12.48
N HIS A 183 -9.67 13.06 -11.44
CA HIS A 183 -10.34 14.28 -10.98
C HIS A 183 -10.02 15.51 -11.82
N THR A 184 -8.88 15.53 -12.50
CA THR A 184 -8.50 16.62 -13.41
C THR A 184 -8.87 16.39 -14.88
N GLY A 185 -9.64 15.33 -15.17
CA GLY A 185 -10.18 15.05 -16.52
C GLY A 185 -9.19 14.44 -17.51
N ARG A 186 -8.02 13.99 -17.05
CA ARG A 186 -6.94 13.45 -17.91
C ARG A 186 -7.11 11.94 -18.15
N SER A 187 -6.50 11.43 -19.23
CA SER A 187 -6.49 9.99 -19.55
C SER A 187 -5.93 9.17 -18.38
N LEU A 188 -6.45 7.97 -18.11
CA LEU A 188 -5.97 7.11 -17.02
C LEU A 188 -4.72 6.32 -17.43
N GLU A 189 -3.68 7.04 -17.81
CA GLU A 189 -2.39 6.52 -18.27
C GLU A 189 -1.27 7.09 -17.41
N ALA A 190 -0.29 6.26 -17.04
CA ALA A 190 0.86 6.71 -16.24
C ALA A 190 1.87 7.52 -17.06
N GLY A 191 2.18 7.05 -18.28
CA GLY A 191 3.35 7.51 -19.02
C GLY A 191 4.68 7.06 -18.35
N PRO A 192 5.82 7.37 -18.97
CA PRO A 192 7.14 6.89 -18.50
C PRO A 192 7.53 7.51 -17.15
N PHE A 193 7.27 8.80 -16.91
CA PHE A 193 7.70 9.47 -15.68
C PHE A 193 6.98 8.97 -14.42
N LEU A 194 5.65 8.84 -14.44
CA LEU A 194 4.92 8.29 -13.28
C LEU A 194 5.22 6.80 -13.09
N THR A 195 5.50 6.07 -14.18
CA THR A 195 5.94 4.67 -14.09
C THR A 195 7.30 4.58 -13.42
N ALA A 196 8.27 5.40 -13.84
CA ALA A 196 9.58 5.49 -13.22
C ALA A 196 9.48 5.89 -11.75
N ALA A 197 8.66 6.88 -11.41
CA ALA A 197 8.41 7.29 -10.03
C ALA A 197 7.96 6.12 -9.14
N PHE A 198 6.99 5.32 -9.59
CA PHE A 198 6.53 4.16 -8.82
C PHE A 198 7.59 3.05 -8.75
N VAL A 199 8.29 2.76 -9.84
CA VAL A 199 9.36 1.76 -9.87
C VAL A 199 10.47 2.13 -8.89
N LEU A 200 10.86 3.40 -8.83
CA LEU A 200 11.85 3.90 -7.86
C LEU A 200 11.39 3.70 -6.41
N ILE A 201 10.11 3.92 -6.10
CA ILE A 201 9.55 3.70 -4.76
C ILE A 201 9.51 2.21 -4.41
N ALA A 202 9.10 1.35 -5.34
CA ALA A 202 9.13 -0.10 -5.15
C ALA A 202 10.57 -0.61 -4.97
N ALA A 203 11.52 -0.10 -5.75
CA ALA A 203 12.93 -0.44 -5.61
C ALA A 203 13.51 0.03 -4.27
N ALA A 204 13.18 1.25 -3.82
CA ALA A 204 13.55 1.74 -2.50
C ALA A 204 13.09 0.79 -1.39
N ALA A 205 11.83 0.31 -1.46
CA ALA A 205 11.31 -0.64 -0.48
C ALA A 205 12.11 -1.94 -0.43
N LEU A 206 12.44 -2.51 -1.60
CA LEU A 206 13.19 -3.76 -1.70
C LEU A 206 14.64 -3.60 -1.23
N VAL A 207 15.33 -2.53 -1.67
CA VAL A 207 16.71 -2.24 -1.23
C VAL A 207 16.74 -2.04 0.29
N ARG A 208 15.82 -1.24 0.83
CA ARG A 208 15.78 -0.95 2.28
C ARG A 208 15.53 -2.18 3.13
N ALA A 209 14.65 -3.06 2.67
CA ALA A 209 14.22 -4.24 3.42
C ALA A 209 15.20 -5.41 3.29
N MET A 210 15.76 -5.63 2.10
CA MET A 210 16.49 -6.87 1.80
C MET A 210 18.00 -6.67 1.62
N LEU A 211 18.43 -5.45 1.31
CA LEU A 211 19.83 -5.16 0.98
C LEU A 211 20.42 -4.02 1.83
N PRO A 212 20.15 -3.91 3.15
CA PRO A 212 20.67 -2.79 3.94
C PRO A 212 22.20 -2.76 4.00
N GLY A 213 22.86 -3.94 3.96
CA GLY A 213 24.31 -4.07 3.95
C GLY A 213 24.96 -4.07 2.57
N LEU A 214 24.19 -3.83 1.50
CA LEU A 214 24.75 -3.68 0.16
C LEU A 214 25.73 -2.49 0.15
N TRP A 215 26.88 -2.66 -0.50
CA TRP A 215 27.88 -1.61 -0.63
C TRP A 215 28.38 -1.53 -2.07
N ILE A 216 28.06 -0.44 -2.76
CA ILE A 216 28.44 -0.21 -4.16
C ILE A 216 29.05 1.17 -4.28
N ALA A 217 30.29 1.26 -4.75
CA ALA A 217 30.98 2.53 -5.02
C ALA A 217 30.93 3.54 -3.85
N GLY A 218 31.00 3.06 -2.60
CA GLY A 218 30.95 3.90 -1.40
C GLY A 218 29.55 4.26 -0.89
N ILE A 219 28.50 3.72 -1.50
CA ILE A 219 27.10 3.95 -1.12
C ILE A 219 26.53 2.67 -0.51
N ASP A 220 26.03 2.76 0.73
CA ASP A 220 25.32 1.67 1.38
C ASP A 220 23.87 1.52 0.88
N GLY A 221 23.26 0.37 1.14
CA GLY A 221 21.87 0.09 0.74
C GLY A 221 20.86 1.07 1.35
N ILE A 222 21.14 1.60 2.54
CA ILE A 222 20.27 2.59 3.20
C ILE A 222 20.27 3.90 2.42
N THR A 223 21.45 4.41 2.06
CA THR A 223 21.66 5.63 1.29
C THR A 223 21.12 5.47 -0.12
N LEU A 224 21.37 4.32 -0.75
CA LEU A 224 20.80 4.00 -2.07
C LEU A 224 19.27 4.02 -2.03
N SER A 225 18.66 3.37 -1.03
CA SER A 225 17.21 3.41 -0.85
C SER A 225 16.68 4.83 -0.63
N ALA A 226 17.37 5.65 0.15
CA ALA A 226 16.97 7.03 0.40
C ALA A 226 17.03 7.86 -0.89
N GLY A 227 18.05 7.65 -1.72
CA GLY A 227 18.17 8.27 -3.05
C GLY A 227 17.04 7.84 -4.00
N LEU A 228 16.75 6.54 -4.08
CA LEU A 228 15.65 6.00 -4.89
C LEU A 228 14.30 6.57 -4.45
N TRP A 229 14.03 6.61 -3.15
CA TRP A 229 12.82 7.21 -2.58
C TRP A 229 12.68 8.69 -2.97
N SER A 230 13.73 9.46 -2.73
CA SER A 230 13.72 10.91 -2.98
C SER A 230 13.53 11.23 -4.47
N LEU A 231 14.23 10.50 -5.35
CA LEU A 231 14.10 10.65 -6.80
C LEU A 231 12.70 10.24 -7.29
N GLY A 232 12.13 9.17 -6.73
CA GLY A 232 10.77 8.73 -7.04
C GLY A 232 9.72 9.81 -6.73
N PHE A 233 9.79 10.41 -5.54
CA PHE A 233 8.92 11.52 -5.17
C PHE A 233 9.19 12.80 -5.96
N ALA A 234 10.44 13.08 -6.34
CA ALA A 234 10.76 14.20 -7.22
C ALA A 234 10.08 14.03 -8.59
N PHE A 235 10.19 12.85 -9.22
CA PHE A 235 9.53 12.56 -10.51
C PHE A 235 8.00 12.64 -10.41
N PHE A 236 7.43 12.11 -9.33
CA PHE A 236 6.00 12.21 -9.08
C PHE A 236 5.54 13.67 -8.95
N THR A 237 6.24 14.45 -8.12
CA THR A 237 5.84 15.83 -7.80
C THR A 237 5.96 16.72 -9.02
N THR A 238 7.07 16.65 -9.76
CA THR A 238 7.24 17.45 -11.00
C THR A 238 6.24 17.07 -12.09
N SER A 239 5.83 15.80 -12.15
CA SER A 239 4.82 15.35 -13.11
C SER A 239 3.41 15.82 -12.76
N ILE A 240 3.03 15.80 -11.48
CA ILE A 240 1.65 16.03 -11.04
C ILE A 240 1.38 17.49 -10.64
N ALA A 241 2.36 18.21 -10.10
CA ALA A 241 2.17 19.57 -9.60
C ALA A 241 1.51 20.51 -10.64
N PRO A 242 1.91 20.50 -11.94
CA PRO A 242 1.26 21.35 -12.93
C PRO A 242 -0.25 21.07 -13.06
N TRP A 243 -0.69 19.83 -12.88
CA TRP A 243 -2.09 19.45 -13.04
C TRP A 243 -2.98 19.86 -11.86
N LEU A 244 -2.38 20.13 -10.70
CA LEU A 244 -3.08 20.57 -9.50
C LEU A 244 -3.23 22.09 -9.43
N VAL A 245 -2.36 22.84 -10.12
CA VAL A 245 -2.38 24.31 -10.15
C VAL A 245 -3.00 24.89 -11.43
N MET A 246 -3.13 24.08 -12.47
CA MET A 246 -3.82 24.47 -13.71
C MET A 246 -5.30 24.05 -13.69
N PRO A 247 -6.17 24.73 -14.46
CA PRO A 247 -7.56 24.30 -14.64
C PRO A 247 -7.66 22.83 -15.07
N SER A 248 -8.68 22.14 -14.56
CA SER A 248 -9.00 20.79 -15.01
C SER A 248 -9.35 20.81 -16.50
N VAL A 249 -8.90 19.79 -17.23
CA VAL A 249 -9.34 19.63 -18.63
C VAL A 249 -10.84 19.37 -18.62
N GLU A 250 -11.59 20.12 -19.42
CA GLU A 250 -13.02 19.92 -19.57
C GLU A 250 -13.29 18.45 -19.94
N ARG A 251 -14.11 17.75 -19.14
CA ARG A 251 -14.43 16.36 -19.45
C ARG A 251 -15.17 16.37 -20.78
N ARG A 252 -14.62 15.69 -21.80
CA ARG A 252 -15.36 15.38 -23.03
C ARG A 252 -16.72 14.82 -22.62
N GLN A 253 -17.79 15.56 -22.89
CA GLN A 253 -19.14 15.02 -22.77
C GLN A 253 -19.18 13.81 -23.71
N PRO A 254 -19.60 12.62 -23.25
CA PRO A 254 -19.93 11.57 -24.20
C PRO A 254 -20.98 12.15 -25.14
N ASN A 255 -20.69 12.13 -26.44
CA ASN A 255 -21.60 12.63 -27.47
C ASN A 255 -23.03 12.23 -27.12
N ARG A 256 -23.93 13.21 -26.99
CA ARG A 256 -25.38 13.00 -27.15
C ARG A 256 -25.62 12.56 -28.59
N ALA A 257 -25.22 11.35 -28.95
CA ALA A 257 -25.53 10.76 -30.23
C ALA A 257 -26.80 9.91 -30.07
N ALA A 258 -27.82 10.31 -30.82
CA ALA A 258 -29.05 9.58 -31.13
C ALA A 258 -30.09 9.40 -30.01
N GLN A 259 -30.70 10.51 -29.59
CA GLN A 259 -32.15 10.54 -29.36
C GLN A 259 -32.72 11.49 -30.41
N ALA A 260 -32.84 10.98 -31.63
CA ALA A 260 -33.72 11.50 -32.67
C ALA A 260 -34.82 10.47 -32.86
#